data_AF-A0A097IJE1-F1
#
_entry.id   AF-A0A097IJE1-F1
#
_cell.length_a   1.000
_cell.length_b   1.000
_cell.length_c   1.000
_cell.angle_alpha   90.00
_cell.angle_beta   90.00
_cell.angle_gamma   90.00
#
_symmetry.space_group_name_H-M   'P 1'
#
loop_
_entity.id
_entity.type
_entity.pdbx_description
1 polymer ?
#
loop_
_entity_poly.entity_id
_entity_poly.type
_entity_poly.pdbx_seq_one_letter_code
_entity_poly.pdbx_strand_id
1 'polypeptide(L)'
;MVPLGDDEHRLLESHHGSQPPLARYVLSPQTGKTHQLRLHMHLAGAPILGDNAYPAPLPAAQEDFHRPLRLSATQLSFRDPFTHDFRTFRL
;
A
#
# COMPACT_ATOMS: atom_id res chain seq x y z
N MET A 1 12.73 2.29 3.64
CA MET A 1 11.72 1.91 4.64
C MET A 1 11.96 2.73 5.89
N VAL A 2 10.92 3.12 6.61
CA VAL A 2 11.02 3.84 7.88
C VAL A 2 10.19 3.06 8.90
N PRO A 3 10.79 2.56 10.00
CA PRO A 3 10.03 1.92 11.07
C PRO A 3 8.91 2.83 11.58
N LEU A 4 7.77 2.25 11.95
CA LEU A 4 6.69 3.01 12.58
C LEU A 4 7.03 3.32 14.03
N GLY A 5 6.59 4.49 14.50
CA GLY A 5 6.63 4.82 15.93
C GLY A 5 5.52 4.12 16.71
N ASP A 6 5.70 3.99 18.03
CA ASP A 6 4.81 3.21 18.90
C ASP A 6 3.34 3.65 18.82
N ASP A 7 3.06 4.94 18.74
CA ASP A 7 1.68 5.45 18.67
C ASP A 7 1.01 5.12 17.33
N GLU A 8 1.75 5.19 16.22
CA GLU A 8 1.24 4.83 14.89
C GLU A 8 1.00 3.32 14.80
N HIS A 9 1.90 2.52 15.38
CA HIS A 9 1.74 1.08 15.49
C HIS A 9 0.46 0.73 16.26
N ARG A 10 0.23 1.35 17.43
CA ARG A 10 -0.97 1.14 18.25
C ARG A 10 -2.26 1.50 17.51
N LEU A 11 -2.25 2.59 16.74
CA LEU A 11 -3.39 3.00 15.92
C LEU A 11 -3.67 1.98 14.81
N LEU A 12 -2.65 1.42 14.17
CA LEU A 12 -2.87 0.39 13.16
C LEU A 12 -3.40 -0.90 13.76
N GLU A 13 -2.94 -1.28 14.95
CA GLU A 13 -3.44 -2.46 15.67
C GLU A 13 -4.92 -2.36 16.05
N SER A 14 -5.45 -1.15 16.31
CA SER A 14 -6.88 -0.98 16.61
C SER A 14 -7.78 -1.37 15.43
N HIS A 15 -7.27 -1.31 14.19
CA HIS A 15 -7.98 -1.72 12.99
C HIS A 15 -7.60 -3.13 12.54
N HIS A 16 -6.31 -3.48 12.62
CA HIS A 16 -5.76 -4.69 11.99
C HIS A 16 -5.51 -5.84 12.98
N GLY A 17 -5.75 -5.63 14.28
CA GLY A 17 -5.34 -6.56 15.34
C GLY A 17 -3.83 -6.51 15.60
N SER A 18 -3.32 -7.32 16.53
CA SER A 18 -1.89 -7.34 16.87
C SER A 18 -1.00 -7.55 15.64
N GLN A 19 0.02 -6.71 15.48
CA GLN A 19 0.93 -6.74 14.35
C GLN A 19 2.39 -6.97 14.77
N PRO A 20 3.20 -7.64 13.95
CA PRO A 20 4.65 -7.59 14.09
C PRO A 20 5.16 -6.16 13.84
N PRO A 21 6.45 -5.87 14.11
CA PRO A 21 7.05 -4.57 13.80
C PRO A 21 6.74 -4.10 12.37
N LEU A 22 6.15 -2.93 12.24
CA LEU A 22 5.74 -2.35 10.96
C LEU A 22 6.76 -1.33 10.44
N ALA A 23 6.78 -1.16 9.13
CA ALA A 23 7.55 -0.11 8.48
C ALA A 23 6.78 0.51 7.30
N ARG A 24 7.01 1.81 7.07
CA ARG A 24 6.48 2.56 5.94
C ARG A 24 7.45 2.49 4.76
N TYR A 25 6.89 2.16 3.60
CA TYR A 25 7.63 2.08 2.34
C TYR A 25 7.15 3.16 1.39
N VAL A 26 8.10 3.79 0.68
CA VAL A 26 7.81 4.54 -0.53
C VAL A 26 8.09 3.60 -1.69
N LEU A 27 7.08 3.33 -2.50
CA LEU A 27 7.15 2.41 -3.63
C LEU A 27 6.98 3.19 -4.93
N SER A 28 7.78 2.85 -5.93
CA SER A 28 7.72 3.44 -7.27
C SER A 28 7.58 2.32 -8.30
N PRO A 29 6.36 1.91 -8.67
CA PRO A 29 6.17 0.84 -9.65
C PRO A 29 6.69 1.28 -11.03
N GLN A 30 7.48 0.43 -11.68
CA GLN A 30 7.99 0.70 -13.03
C GLN A 30 6.98 0.32 -14.14
N THR A 31 5.97 -0.48 -13.80
CA THR A 31 4.90 -0.88 -14.74
C THR A 31 3.53 -0.69 -14.09
N GLY A 32 2.46 -0.79 -14.86
CA GLY A 32 1.08 -0.68 -14.36
C GLY A 32 0.37 -2.02 -14.16
N LYS A 33 1.09 -3.12 -13.92
CA LYS A 33 0.48 -4.45 -13.79
C LYS A 33 -0.46 -4.52 -12.58
N THR A 34 -1.62 -5.15 -12.76
CA THR A 34 -2.59 -5.39 -11.68
C THR A 34 -1.92 -6.01 -10.47
N HIS A 35 -2.12 -5.41 -9.29
CA HIS A 35 -1.59 -5.87 -8.01
C HIS A 35 -0.05 -5.98 -7.92
N GLN A 36 0.72 -5.33 -8.82
CA GLN A 36 2.18 -5.47 -8.87
C GLN A 36 2.86 -5.24 -7.50
N LEU A 37 2.55 -4.12 -6.84
CA LEU A 37 3.17 -3.77 -5.56
C LEU A 37 2.77 -4.76 -4.46
N ARG A 38 1.50 -5.17 -4.43
CA ARG A 38 0.95 -6.13 -3.47
C ARG A 38 1.69 -7.46 -3.52
N LEU A 39 1.80 -8.03 -4.73
CA LEU A 39 2.52 -9.28 -4.97
C LEU A 39 4.02 -9.15 -4.64
N HIS A 40 4.68 -8.09 -5.11
CA HIS A 40 6.11 -7.91 -4.88
C HIS A 40 6.44 -7.77 -3.38
N MET A 41 5.64 -7.02 -2.63
CA MET A 41 5.83 -6.85 -1.18
C MET A 41 5.59 -8.18 -0.43
N HIS A 42 4.57 -8.95 -0.85
CA HIS A 42 4.36 -10.31 -0.33
C HIS A 42 5.56 -11.23 -0.57
N LEU A 43 6.04 -11.32 -1.82
CA LEU A 43 7.21 -12.13 -2.18
C LEU A 43 8.51 -11.69 -1.48
N ALA A 44 8.63 -10.40 -1.16
CA ALA A 44 9.76 -9.86 -0.40
C ALA A 44 9.68 -10.12 1.11
N GLY A 45 8.65 -10.80 1.60
CA GLY A 45 8.45 -11.08 3.03
C GLY A 45 7.94 -9.89 3.85
N ALA A 46 7.45 -8.84 3.18
CA ALA A 46 6.89 -7.64 3.80
C ALA A 46 5.48 -7.35 3.26
N PRO A 47 4.49 -8.25 3.45
CA PRO A 47 3.16 -8.09 2.90
C PRO A 47 2.50 -6.78 3.38
N ILE A 48 1.70 -6.17 2.51
CA ILE A 48 1.00 -4.92 2.82
C ILE A 48 -0.10 -5.20 3.84
N LEU A 49 -0.18 -4.37 4.87
CA LEU A 49 -1.21 -4.49 5.90
C LEU A 49 -2.62 -4.33 5.31
N GLY A 50 -3.53 -5.25 5.65
CA GLY A 50 -4.89 -5.30 5.10
C GLY A 50 -5.00 -5.88 3.69
N ASP A 51 -3.96 -6.54 3.17
CA ASP A 51 -4.04 -7.22 1.86
C ASP A 51 -4.84 -8.53 1.94
N ASN A 52 -5.95 -8.60 1.22
CA ASN A 52 -6.85 -9.76 1.14
C ASN A 52 -6.57 -10.70 -0.05
N ALA A 53 -5.61 -10.37 -0.91
CA ALA A 53 -5.32 -11.13 -2.13
C ALA A 53 -4.15 -12.12 -1.95
N TYR A 54 -3.22 -11.86 -1.03
CA TYR A 54 -2.01 -12.66 -0.84
C TYR A 54 -1.82 -13.06 0.63
N PRO A 55 -1.32 -14.28 0.94
CA PRO A 55 -0.87 -15.34 0.01
C PRO A 55 -2.03 -16.08 -0.69
N ALA A 56 -3.20 -16.12 -0.08
CA ALA A 56 -4.37 -16.81 -0.61
C ALA A 56 -5.49 -15.80 -0.83
N PRO A 57 -6.01 -15.64 -2.06
CA PRO A 57 -7.08 -14.70 -2.33
C PRO A 57 -8.34 -15.12 -1.58
N LEU A 58 -8.85 -14.24 -0.71
CA LEU A 58 -10.19 -14.40 -0.18
C LEU A 58 -11.20 -14.32 -1.34
N PRO A 59 -12.32 -15.07 -1.29
CA PRO A 59 -13.39 -14.91 -2.27
C PRO A 59 -13.76 -13.43 -2.40
N ALA A 60 -13.94 -12.94 -3.63
CA ALA A 60 -14.17 -11.52 -3.95
C ALA A 60 -15.34 -10.86 -3.21
N ALA A 61 -16.18 -11.64 -2.53
CA ALA A 61 -17.33 -11.21 -1.76
C ALA A 61 -17.01 -10.71 -0.32
N GLN A 62 -15.74 -10.64 0.10
CA GLN A 62 -15.40 -10.30 1.48
C GLN A 62 -14.24 -9.29 1.57
N GLU A 63 -14.39 -8.14 0.94
CA GLU A 63 -13.60 -6.96 1.35
C GLU A 63 -14.03 -6.57 2.76
N ASP A 64 -13.15 -6.82 3.74
CA ASP A 64 -13.35 -6.37 5.12
C ASP A 64 -12.96 -4.89 5.23
N PHE A 65 -13.94 -4.00 5.10
CA PHE A 65 -13.74 -2.56 5.24
C PHE A 65 -13.30 -2.13 6.66
N HIS A 66 -13.38 -3.01 7.66
CA HIS A 66 -12.80 -2.73 8.98
C HIS A 66 -11.27 -2.87 8.98
N ARG A 67 -10.69 -3.57 8.00
CA ARG A 67 -9.25 -3.83 7.83
C ARG A 67 -8.74 -3.33 6.47
N PRO A 68 -8.74 -2.01 6.24
CA PRO A 68 -8.45 -1.44 4.92
C PRO A 68 -7.00 -1.67 4.49
N LEU A 69 -6.80 -1.94 3.19
CA LEU A 69 -5.48 -2.02 2.57
C LEU A 69 -4.68 -0.74 2.80
N ARG A 70 -3.48 -0.87 3.39
CA ARG A 70 -2.56 0.25 3.65
C ARG A 70 -1.61 0.49 2.46
N LEU A 71 -2.20 0.77 1.31
CA LEU A 71 -1.48 1.18 0.10
C LEU A 71 -2.17 2.41 -0.50
N SER A 72 -1.47 3.54 -0.57
CA SER A 72 -2.00 4.79 -1.11
C SER A 72 -1.05 5.39 -2.14
N ALA A 73 -1.60 5.94 -3.21
CA ALA A 73 -0.85 6.68 -4.22
C ALA A 73 -0.62 8.11 -3.72
N THR A 74 0.57 8.40 -3.19
CA THR A 74 0.89 9.70 -2.57
C THR A 74 1.48 10.72 -3.54
N GLN A 75 1.96 10.29 -4.71
CA GLN A 75 2.49 11.17 -5.74
C GLN A 75 2.20 10.60 -7.13
N LEU A 76 1.81 11.48 -8.05
CA LEU A 76 1.70 11.18 -9.48
C LEU A 76 2.37 12.29 -10.28
N SER A 77 3.22 11.92 -11.23
CA SER A 77 3.92 12.87 -12.09
C SER A 77 3.81 12.43 -13.55
N PHE A 78 3.43 13.34 -14.44
CA PHE A 78 3.30 13.07 -15.87
C PHE A 78 3.42 14.37 -16.68
N ARG A 79 3.67 14.22 -17.98
CA ARG A 79 3.61 15.34 -18.93
C ARG A 79 2.14 15.63 -19.23
N ASP A 80 1.69 16.83 -18.92
CA ASP A 80 0.33 17.27 -19.23
C ASP A 80 0.08 17.17 -20.75
N PRO A 81 -0.99 16.48 -21.20
CA PRO A 81 -1.25 16.28 -22.62
C PRO A 81 -1.63 17.56 -23.38
N PHE A 82 -2.07 18.63 -22.70
CA PHE A 82 -2.48 19.88 -23.32
C PHE A 82 -1.38 20.93 -23.32
N THR A 83 -0.67 21.07 -22.21
CA THR A 83 0.39 22.09 -22.05
C THR A 83 1.79 21.55 -22.35
N HIS A 84 1.95 20.23 -22.37
CA HIS A 84 3.24 19.55 -22.44
C HIS A 84 4.21 19.85 -21.29
N ASP A 85 3.77 20.57 -20.25
CA ASP A 85 4.56 20.80 -19.06
C ASP A 85 4.60 19.56 -18.17
N PHE A 86 5.69 19.40 -17.41
CA PHE A 86 5.77 18.35 -16.41
C PHE A 86 5.01 18.76 -15.15
N ARG A 87 4.00 17.99 -14.76
CA ARG A 87 3.21 18.25 -13.54
C ARG A 87 3.43 17.17 -12.50
N THR A 88 3.35 17.55 -11.24
CA THR A 88 3.41 16.64 -10.09
C THR A 88 2.26 16.96 -9.14
N PHE A 89 1.51 15.93 -8.77
CA PHE A 89 0.42 15.97 -7.81
C PHE A 89 0.86 15.16 -6.58
N ARG A 90 0.57 15.67 -5.38
CA ARG A 90 0.89 15.04 -4.10
C ARG A 90 -0.34 15.06 -3.21
N LEU A 91 -0.55 13.99 -2.44
CA LEU A 91 -1.50 13.94 -1.34
C LEU A 91 -0.88 14.50 -0.05
#